data_AF-A0A2T0UKL1-F1
#
_entry.id   AF-A0A2T0UKL1-F1
#
_cell.length_a   1.000
_cell.length_b   1.000
_cell.length_c   1.000
_cell.angle_alpha   90.00
_cell.angle_beta   90.00
_cell.angle_gamma   90.00
#
_symmetry.space_group_name_H-M   'P 1'
#
loop_
_entity.id
_entity.type
_entity.pdbx_description
1 polymer ?
#
loop_
_entity_poly.entity_id
_entity_poly.type
_entity_poly.pdbx_seq_one_letter_code
_entity_poly.pdbx_strand_id
1 'polypeptide(L)'
;MTARSPETESHPDSDGWLGDFRRGPAVFALYRETTYALGPAEYRIECNDGVGPKAICRFVDEPEPVPEWVPGWAGDPWCPWILEQARRLIAAPENT
;
A
#
# COMPACT_ATOMS: atom_id res chain seq x y z
N MET A 1 1.56 15.47 34.87
CA MET A 1 1.67 15.83 33.43
C MET A 1 2.97 15.17 32.97
N THR A 2 2.94 14.02 32.31
CA THR A 2 2.61 13.89 30.88
C THR A 2 2.05 12.48 30.64
N ALA A 3 0.85 12.38 30.08
CA ALA A 3 0.32 11.12 29.59
C ALA A 3 1.20 10.67 28.41
N ARG A 4 1.78 9.47 28.49
CA ARG A 4 2.29 8.79 27.30
C ARG A 4 1.08 8.56 26.40
N SER A 5 1.01 9.28 25.28
CA SER A 5 0.08 8.96 24.21
C SER A 5 0.27 7.49 23.86
N PRO A 6 -0.81 6.70 23.71
CA PRO A 6 -0.67 5.37 23.17
C PRO A 6 -0.04 5.53 21.78
N GLU A 7 1.15 4.98 21.63
CA GLU A 7 1.69 4.64 20.31
C GLU A 7 0.58 3.81 19.67
N THR A 8 -0.03 4.34 18.61
CA THR A 8 -1.12 3.67 17.91
C THR A 8 -0.61 2.30 17.48
N GLU A 9 -0.89 1.28 18.30
CA GLU A 9 -0.94 -0.10 17.88
C GLU A 9 -2.06 -0.18 16.86
N SER A 10 -1.74 0.19 15.62
CA SER A 10 -2.53 -0.22 14.48
C SER A 10 -2.40 -1.74 14.39
N HIS A 11 -3.27 -2.46 15.08
CA HIS A 11 -3.62 -3.82 14.71
C HIS A 11 -4.96 -3.76 13.97
N PRO A 12 -4.92 -3.71 12.61
CA PRO A 12 -6.03 -3.31 11.77
C PRO A 12 -6.68 -4.53 11.10
N ASP A 13 -7.47 -5.31 11.83
CA ASP A 13 -8.50 -6.13 11.19
C ASP A 13 -9.66 -5.17 10.83
N SER A 14 -9.83 -4.51 9.68
CA SER A 14 -9.31 -4.66 8.32
C SER A 14 -9.17 -3.25 7.70
N ASP A 15 -7.97 -2.65 7.67
CA ASP A 15 -7.69 -1.36 6.97
C ASP A 15 -7.66 -1.54 5.43
N GLY A 16 -8.46 -2.47 4.90
CA GLY A 16 -8.45 -2.86 3.50
C GLY A 16 -7.17 -3.55 3.03
N TRP A 17 -6.33 -4.08 3.93
CA TRP A 17 -5.13 -4.85 3.55
C TRP A 17 -5.50 -6.00 2.62
N LEU A 18 -4.82 -6.13 1.47
CA LEU A 18 -5.10 -7.13 0.44
C LEU A 18 -4.04 -8.22 0.34
N GLY A 19 -2.86 -8.01 0.90
CA GLY A 19 -1.75 -8.97 0.79
C GLY A 19 -0.38 -8.32 0.92
N ASP A 20 0.65 -9.16 1.02
CA ASP A 20 2.04 -8.74 0.99
C ASP A 20 2.83 -9.34 -0.19
N PHE A 21 3.89 -8.66 -0.61
CA PHE A 21 4.85 -9.16 -1.59
C PHE A 21 6.26 -8.67 -1.29
N ARG A 22 7.27 -9.39 -1.76
CA ARG A 22 8.67 -9.18 -1.32
C ARG A 22 9.64 -9.09 -2.49
N ARG A 23 10.66 -8.24 -2.34
CA ARG A 23 11.83 -8.19 -3.22
C ARG A 23 13.09 -7.93 -2.40
N GLY A 24 13.93 -8.95 -2.26
CA GLY A 24 15.08 -8.89 -1.38
C GLY A 24 14.65 -8.65 0.08
N PRO A 25 15.28 -7.71 0.81
CA PRO A 25 14.90 -7.39 2.18
C PRO A 25 13.62 -6.54 2.29
N ALA A 26 13.15 -5.95 1.19
CA ALA A 26 11.98 -5.08 1.20
C ALA A 26 10.68 -5.89 1.19
N VAL A 27 9.79 -5.56 2.13
CA VAL A 27 8.43 -6.09 2.21
C VAL A 27 7.47 -4.98 1.80
N PHE A 28 6.57 -5.30 0.88
CA PHE A 28 5.52 -4.40 0.43
C PHE A 28 4.17 -4.92 0.89
N ALA A 29 3.28 -4.02 1.28
CA ALA A 29 1.92 -4.36 1.65
C ALA A 29 0.95 -3.50 0.83
N LEU A 30 -0.09 -4.13 0.30
CA LEU A 30 -1.15 -3.46 -0.45
C LEU A 30 -2.37 -3.27 0.45
N TYR A 31 -2.95 -2.07 0.40
CA TYR A 31 -4.19 -1.72 1.09
C TYR A 31 -5.16 -1.10 0.09
N ARG A 32 -6.44 -1.40 0.26
CA ARG A 32 -7.56 -0.73 -0.40
C ARG A 32 -8.08 0.36 0.53
N GLU A 33 -8.01 1.61 0.08
CA GLU A 33 -8.53 2.76 0.81
C GLU A 33 -10.02 2.95 0.44
N THR A 34 -10.91 2.97 1.43
CA THR A 34 -12.35 3.21 1.22
C THR A 34 -12.66 4.69 1.39
N THR A 35 -12.27 5.52 0.43
CA THR A 35 -12.45 6.98 0.52
C THR A 35 -13.87 7.41 0.12
N TYR A 36 -14.48 6.76 -0.89
CA TYR A 36 -15.83 7.09 -1.38
C TYR A 36 -16.65 5.85 -1.76
N ALA A 37 -17.86 5.70 -1.20
CA ALA A 37 -18.73 4.54 -1.43
C ALA A 37 -19.21 4.37 -2.89
N LEU A 38 -19.08 5.40 -3.72
CA LEU A 38 -19.53 5.43 -5.12
C LEU A 38 -18.39 5.76 -6.11
N GLY A 39 -17.16 5.93 -5.62
CA GLY A 39 -15.99 6.23 -6.45
C GLY A 39 -15.22 4.96 -6.86
N PRO A 40 -14.23 5.08 -7.77
CA PRO A 40 -13.30 4.00 -8.04
C PRO A 40 -12.57 3.59 -6.76
N ALA A 41 -12.13 2.34 -6.69
CA ALA A 41 -11.35 1.88 -5.55
C ALA A 41 -9.99 2.58 -5.53
N GLU A 42 -9.59 3.07 -4.36
CA GLU A 42 -8.26 3.66 -4.12
C GLU A 42 -7.36 2.63 -3.46
N TYR A 43 -6.07 2.68 -3.76
CA TYR A 43 -5.09 1.74 -3.25
C TYR A 43 -3.85 2.46 -2.76
N ARG A 44 -3.30 1.96 -1.65
CA ARG A 44 -2.05 2.40 -1.05
C ARG A 44 -1.06 1.23 -1.00
N ILE A 45 0.16 1.48 -1.43
CA ILE A 45 1.28 0.55 -1.26
C ILE A 45 2.20 1.12 -0.18
N GLU A 46 2.50 0.29 0.81
CA GLU A 46 3.53 0.55 1.80
C GLU A 46 4.76 -0.29 1.52
N CYS A 47 5.94 0.23 1.85
CA CYS A 47 7.20 -0.50 1.84
C CYS A 47 7.84 -0.43 3.22
N ASN A 48 8.30 -1.56 3.72
CA ASN A 48 9.18 -1.68 4.87
C ASN A 48 10.53 -2.24 4.41
N ASP A 49 11.55 -1.39 4.47
CA ASP A 49 12.94 -1.67 4.09
C ASP A 49 13.86 -1.83 5.31
N GLY A 50 13.30 -1.97 6.52
CA GLY A 50 14.02 -2.07 7.78
C GLY A 50 13.90 -0.85 8.68
N VAL A 51 13.28 0.25 8.21
CA VAL A 51 13.01 1.46 9.01
C VAL A 51 11.51 1.64 9.31
N GLY A 52 10.74 0.55 9.18
CA GLY A 52 9.29 0.52 9.38
C GLY A 52 8.51 0.82 8.09
N PRO A 53 7.20 0.47 8.06
CA PRO A 53 6.36 0.63 6.88
C PRO A 53 6.10 2.11 6.58
N LYS A 54 6.23 2.48 5.30
CA LYS A 54 5.95 3.82 4.78
C LYS A 54 5.17 3.73 3.48
N ALA A 55 4.15 4.57 3.32
CA ALA A 55 3.45 4.69 2.05
C ALA A 55 4.41 5.20 0.95
N ILE A 56 4.48 4.47 -0.16
CA ILE A 56 5.36 4.79 -1.29
C ILE A 56 4.59 5.10 -2.57
N CYS A 57 3.36 4.60 -2.70
CA CYS A 57 2.53 4.78 -3.88
C CYS A 57 1.05 4.85 -3.49
N ARG A 58 0.29 5.69 -4.19
CA ARG A 58 -1.18 5.61 -4.25
C ARG A 58 -1.66 5.54 -5.69
N PHE A 59 -2.76 4.85 -5.94
CA PHE A 59 -3.38 4.82 -7.27
C PHE A 59 -4.86 4.43 -7.19
N VAL A 60 -5.61 4.74 -8.24
CA VAL A 60 -7.02 4.35 -8.41
C VAL A 60 -7.12 3.15 -9.35
N ASP A 61 -8.14 2.31 -9.19
CA ASP A 61 -8.44 1.24 -10.15
C ASP A 61 -9.34 1.78 -11.28
N GLU A 62 -8.69 2.44 -12.23
CA GLU A 62 -9.28 2.94 -13.48
C GLU A 62 -8.50 2.38 -14.69
N PRO A 63 -9.03 2.42 -15.93
CA PRO A 63 -8.37 1.84 -17.11
C PRO A 63 -6.97 2.41 -17.41
N GLU A 64 -6.74 3.68 -17.08
CA GLU A 64 -5.46 4.38 -17.27
C GLU A 64 -5.02 5.06 -15.98
N PRO A 65 -4.72 4.31 -14.91
CA PRO A 65 -4.46 4.90 -13.62
C PRO A 65 -3.04 5.48 -13.60
N VAL A 66 -2.90 6.71 -13.14
CA VAL A 66 -1.60 7.37 -12.95
C VAL A 66 -1.16 7.13 -11.50
N PRO A 67 -0.17 6.24 -11.25
CA PRO A 67 0.29 5.99 -9.90
C PRO A 67 1.07 7.19 -9.35
N GLU A 68 0.68 7.64 -8.17
CA GLU A 68 1.32 8.71 -7.43
C GLU A 68 2.40 8.15 -6.50
N TRP A 69 3.66 8.23 -6.95
CA TRP A 69 4.82 7.81 -6.18
C TRP A 69 5.33 8.94 -5.29
N VAL A 70 5.78 8.61 -4.08
CA VAL A 70 6.54 9.56 -3.27
C VAL A 70 7.87 9.90 -3.98
N PRO A 71 8.46 11.10 -3.75
CA PRO A 71 9.61 11.56 -4.52
C PRO A 71 10.81 10.60 -4.57
N GLY A 72 11.05 9.82 -3.51
CA GLY A 72 12.14 8.82 -3.48
C GLY A 72 11.91 7.58 -4.35
N TRP A 73 10.68 7.35 -4.82
CA TRP A 73 10.28 6.21 -5.66
C TRP A 73 9.89 6.64 -7.08
N ALA A 74 9.73 7.94 -7.33
CA ALA A 74 9.35 8.46 -8.64
C ALA A 74 10.42 8.11 -9.70
N GLY A 75 10.04 7.25 -10.66
CA GLY A 75 10.95 6.78 -11.71
C GLY A 75 11.86 5.62 -11.31
N ASP A 76 11.69 5.03 -10.13
CA ASP A 76 12.50 3.89 -9.70
C ASP A 76 12.23 2.65 -10.61
N PRO A 77 13.28 1.88 -10.99
CA PRO A 77 13.12 0.69 -11.82
C PRO A 77 12.24 -0.42 -11.23
N TRP A 78 11.95 -0.38 -9.92
CA TRP A 78 11.09 -1.36 -9.26
C TRP A 78 9.61 -1.03 -9.41
N CYS A 79 9.25 0.23 -9.70
CA CYS A 79 7.86 0.69 -9.77
C CYS A 79 6.98 -0.15 -10.71
N PRO A 80 7.39 -0.52 -11.94
CA PRO A 80 6.58 -1.38 -12.80
C PRO A 80 6.30 -2.75 -12.19
N TRP A 81 7.31 -3.37 -11.56
CA TRP A 81 7.19 -4.68 -10.93
C TRP A 81 6.29 -4.61 -9.68
N ILE A 82 6.39 -3.55 -8.88
CA ILE A 82 5.55 -3.31 -7.70
C ILE A 82 4.07 -3.20 -8.11
N LEU A 83 3.77 -2.43 -9.16
CA LEU A 83 2.40 -2.31 -9.67
C LEU A 83 1.86 -3.61 -10.25
N GLU A 84 2.71 -4.43 -10.88
CA GLU A 84 2.32 -5.76 -11.33
C GLU A 84 1.91 -6.65 -10.16
N GLN A 85 2.69 -6.68 -9.07
CA GLN A 85 2.34 -7.47 -7.88
C GLN A 85 1.07 -6.93 -7.20
N ALA A 86 0.93 -5.60 -7.11
CA ALA A 86 -0.28 -4.99 -6.56
C ALA A 86 -1.54 -5.41 -7.34
N ARG A 87 -1.49 -5.37 -8.69
CA ARG A 87 -2.62 -5.82 -9.53
C ARG A 87 -2.97 -7.30 -9.33
N ARG A 88 -1.98 -8.16 -9.07
CA ARG A 88 -2.24 -9.58 -8.75
C ARG A 88 -3.03 -9.71 -7.44
N LEU A 89 -2.64 -8.96 -6.41
CA LEU A 89 -3.35 -8.95 -5.13
C LEU A 89 -4.74 -8.32 -5.22
N ILE A 90 -4.96 -7.34 -6.11
CA ILE A 90 -6.31 -6.83 -6.39
C ILE A 90 -7.21 -7.93 -6.97
N ALA A 91 -6.68 -8.72 -7.91
CA ALA A 91 -7.43 -9.79 -8.56
C ALA A 91 -7.65 -11.02 -7.65
N ALA A 92 -6.70 -11.30 -6.76
CA ALA A 92 -6.75 -12.42 -5.81
C ALA A 92 -6.15 -12.00 -4.45
N PRO A 93 -6.97 -11.37 -3.58
CA PRO A 93 -6.52 -10.95 -2.26
C PRO A 93 -6.12 -12.13 -1.37
N GLU A 94 -5.18 -11.92 -0.47
CA GLU A 94 -4.77 -12.90 0.55
C GLU A 94 -5.67 -12.85 1.79
N ASN A 95 -6.47 -11.80 1.94
CA ASN A 95 -7.38 -11.60 3.07
C ASN A 95 -8.74 -12.31 2.93
N THR A 96 -8.93 -13.10 1.87
CA THR A 96 -10.19 -13.80 1.54
C THR A 96 -10.26 -15.22 2.08
#